data_AF-A0A1J9QWS3-F1
#
_entry.id   AF-A0A1J9QWS3-F1
#
_cell.length_a   1.000
_cell.length_b   1.000
_cell.length_c   1.000
_cell.angle_alpha   90.00
_cell.angle_beta   90.00
_cell.angle_gamma   90.00
#
_symmetry.space_group_name_H-M   'P 1'
#
loop_
_entity.id
_entity.type
_entity.pdbx_description
1 polymer ?
#
loop_
_entity_poly.entity_id
_entity_poly.type
_entity_poly.pdbx_seq_one_letter_code
_entity_poly.pdbx_strand_id
1 'polypeptide(L)'
;MTENIPPTTAAGGKSIPADSGPEQLQNRGIPYYEKLRRELRETIQKKRLMDKNMAALEESIYRFEQSYLEETGAGNIIKGFDNYIKGSSGVSGIGLGGSLGSMTGGGGTGGPATRRKTAVQDSDRVFSRSSASFMR
;
A
#
# COMPACT_ATOMS: atom_id res chain seq x y z
N MET A 1 -12.70 -27.99 16.64
CA MET A 1 -14.04 -27.97 16.02
C MET A 1 -14.92 -27.20 16.99
N THR A 2 -15.05 -25.89 16.78
CA THR A 2 -15.81 -25.01 17.69
C THR A 2 -17.26 -24.98 17.22
N GLU A 3 -18.12 -25.42 18.12
CA GLU A 3 -19.55 -25.64 17.98
C GLU A 3 -20.31 -24.30 17.90
N ASN A 4 -21.19 -24.19 16.90
CA ASN A 4 -22.05 -23.04 16.66
C ASN A 4 -23.31 -23.19 17.52
N ILE A 5 -23.28 -22.60 18.71
CA ILE A 5 -24.43 -22.57 19.63
C ILE A 5 -25.26 -21.31 19.33
N PRO A 6 -26.53 -21.41 18.89
CA PRO A 6 -27.36 -20.24 18.68
C PRO A 6 -27.81 -19.60 20.01
N PRO A 7 -27.96 -18.27 20.08
CA PRO A 7 -28.34 -17.59 21.30
C PRO A 7 -29.82 -17.83 21.63
N THR A 8 -30.09 -18.27 22.85
CA THR A 8 -31.43 -18.31 23.44
C THR A 8 -31.85 -16.89 23.85
N THR A 9 -32.61 -16.20 22.99
CA THR A 9 -33.33 -15.00 23.40
C THR A 9 -34.67 -15.40 24.00
N ALA A 10 -34.76 -15.33 25.33
CA ALA A 10 -35.99 -15.38 26.08
C ALA A 10 -36.73 -14.03 25.96
N ALA A 11 -37.91 -14.01 25.34
CA ALA A 11 -39.03 -13.11 25.67
C ALA A 11 -40.24 -13.37 24.74
N GLY A 12 -41.42 -13.57 25.33
CA GLY A 12 -42.72 -13.34 24.68
C GLY A 12 -43.52 -14.59 24.36
N GLY A 13 -44.30 -15.07 25.33
CA GLY A 13 -45.25 -16.16 25.15
C GLY A 13 -46.35 -15.84 24.14
N LYS A 14 -46.44 -16.66 23.09
CA LYS A 14 -47.68 -17.01 22.40
C LYS A 14 -47.64 -18.53 22.18
N SER A 15 -48.63 -19.21 22.71
CA SER A 15 -48.82 -20.66 22.62
C SER A 15 -48.80 -21.12 21.17
N ILE A 16 -47.80 -21.94 20.82
CA ILE A 16 -47.71 -22.64 19.54
C ILE A 16 -48.57 -23.92 19.67
N PRO A 17 -49.50 -24.20 18.74
CA PRO A 17 -50.26 -25.45 18.75
C PRO A 17 -49.30 -26.64 18.56
N ALA A 18 -49.53 -27.70 19.34
CA ALA A 18 -48.67 -28.87 19.48
C ALA A 18 -48.70 -29.84 18.28
N ASP A 19 -48.63 -29.32 17.05
CA ASP A 19 -48.52 -30.10 15.81
C ASP A 19 -47.59 -29.42 14.78
N SER A 20 -46.34 -29.18 15.18
CA SER A 20 -45.28 -28.78 14.24
C SER A 20 -44.17 -29.81 14.27
N GLY A 21 -44.31 -30.83 13.41
CA GLY A 21 -43.30 -31.86 13.19
C GLY A 21 -41.93 -31.31 12.75
N PRO A 22 -40.89 -32.17 12.72
CA PRO A 22 -39.49 -31.79 12.47
C PRO A 22 -39.23 -31.05 11.14
N GLU A 23 -40.16 -31.17 10.19
CA GLU A 23 -40.22 -30.44 8.92
C GLU A 23 -40.20 -28.90 9.07
N GLN A 24 -40.85 -28.34 10.11
CA GLN A 24 -40.89 -26.88 10.29
C GLN A 24 -39.56 -26.29 10.79
N LEU A 25 -38.72 -27.07 11.49
CA LEU A 25 -37.35 -26.64 11.83
C LEU A 25 -36.41 -26.71 10.63
N GLN A 26 -36.56 -27.74 9.80
CA GLN A 26 -35.80 -27.87 8.55
C GLN A 26 -36.10 -26.70 7.61
N ASN A 27 -37.36 -26.31 7.46
CA ASN A 27 -37.77 -25.16 6.62
C ASN A 27 -37.31 -23.80 7.16
N ARG A 28 -36.95 -23.67 8.44
CA ARG A 28 -36.35 -22.44 9.00
C ARG A 28 -34.86 -22.30 8.66
N GLY A 29 -34.14 -23.40 8.44
CA GLY A 29 -32.71 -23.40 8.09
C GLY A 29 -32.44 -23.19 6.59
N ILE A 30 -33.37 -23.62 5.73
CA ILE A 30 -33.29 -23.46 4.27
C ILE A 30 -33.12 -21.99 3.83
N PRO A 31 -33.90 -21.00 4.32
CA PRO A 31 -33.72 -19.61 3.92
C PRO A 31 -32.40 -18.99 4.41
N TYR A 32 -31.88 -19.46 5.54
CA TYR A 32 -30.58 -19.03 6.07
C TYR A 32 -29.42 -19.56 5.20
N TYR A 33 -29.49 -20.83 4.81
CA TYR A 33 -28.49 -21.45 3.93
C TYR A 33 -28.42 -20.77 2.56
N GLU A 34 -29.56 -20.50 1.92
CA GLU A 34 -29.58 -19.81 0.63
C GLU A 34 -29.07 -18.37 0.71
N LYS A 35 -29.38 -17.65 1.81
CA LYS A 35 -28.79 -16.34 2.09
C LYS A 35 -27.26 -16.42 2.21
N LEU A 36 -26.76 -17.34 3.03
CA LEU A 36 -25.33 -17.52 3.25
C LEU A 36 -24.60 -17.93 1.97
N ARG A 37 -25.22 -18.78 1.15
CA ARG A 37 -24.71 -19.18 -0.17
C ARG A 37 -24.61 -18.00 -1.13
N ARG A 38 -25.60 -17.11 -1.14
CA ARG A 38 -25.56 -15.87 -1.94
C ARG A 38 -24.44 -14.93 -1.45
N GLU A 39 -24.38 -14.70 -0.15
CA GLU A 39 -23.36 -13.85 0.48
C GLU A 39 -21.94 -14.37 0.22
N LEU A 40 -21.74 -15.70 0.25
CA LEU A 40 -20.46 -16.32 -0.10
C LEU A 40 -20.08 -16.03 -1.55
N ARG A 41 -21.02 -16.18 -2.50
CA ARG A 41 -20.77 -15.87 -3.93
C ARG A 41 -20.40 -14.40 -4.13
N GLU A 42 -21.14 -13.49 -3.49
CA GLU A 42 -20.88 -12.05 -3.54
C GLU A 42 -19.49 -11.73 -2.94
N THR A 43 -19.14 -12.34 -1.81
CA THR A 43 -17.86 -12.13 -1.14
C THR A 43 -16.69 -12.65 -1.99
N ILE A 44 -16.84 -13.80 -2.65
CA ILE A 44 -15.82 -14.32 -3.58
C ILE A 44 -15.63 -13.38 -4.77
N GLN A 45 -16.72 -12.86 -5.34
CA GLN A 45 -16.64 -11.89 -6.44
C GLN A 45 -15.98 -10.58 -5.99
N LYS A 46 -16.36 -10.06 -4.81
CA LYS A 46 -15.76 -8.87 -4.21
C LYS A 46 -14.25 -9.06 -3.97
N LYS A 47 -13.85 -10.21 -3.43
CA LYS A 47 -12.45 -10.59 -3.23
C LYS A 47 -11.68 -10.60 -4.54
N ARG A 48 -12.23 -11.20 -5.60
CA ARG A 48 -11.64 -11.18 -6.95
C ARG A 48 -11.49 -9.76 -7.52
N LEU A 49 -12.45 -8.87 -7.27
CA LEU A 49 -12.36 -7.48 -7.70
C LEU A 49 -11.27 -6.72 -6.93
N MET A 50 -11.19 -6.92 -5.62
CA MET A 50 -10.15 -6.32 -4.77
C MET A 50 -8.75 -6.78 -5.19
N ASP A 51 -8.56 -8.08 -5.45
CA ASP A 51 -7.29 -8.62 -5.93
C ASP A 51 -6.85 -7.96 -7.25
N LYS A 52 -7.79 -7.74 -8.19
CA LYS A 52 -7.51 -7.04 -9.45
C LYS A 52 -7.14 -5.58 -9.24
N ASN A 53 -7.89 -4.88 -8.38
CA ASN A 53 -7.63 -3.47 -8.08
C ASN A 53 -6.28 -3.30 -7.37
N MET A 54 -5.93 -4.22 -6.48
CA MET A 54 -4.63 -4.25 -5.81
C MET A 54 -3.50 -4.37 -6.84
N ALA A 55 -3.57 -5.34 -7.75
CA ALA A 55 -2.56 -5.52 -8.79
C ALA A 55 -2.42 -4.27 -9.70
N ALA A 56 -3.54 -3.65 -10.07
CA ALA A 56 -3.51 -2.42 -10.88
C ALA A 56 -2.88 -1.23 -10.15
N LEU A 57 -3.12 -1.09 -8.84
CA LEU A 57 -2.49 -0.05 -8.03
C LEU A 57 -0.99 -0.30 -7.85
N GLU A 58 -0.57 -1.54 -7.65
CA GLU A 58 0.85 -1.91 -7.53
C GLU A 58 1.62 -1.58 -8.81
N GLU A 59 1.05 -1.89 -9.97
CA GLU A 59 1.63 -1.50 -11.28
C GLU A 59 1.70 0.02 -11.42
N SER A 60 0.66 0.74 -11.00
CA SER A 60 0.62 2.20 -11.03
C SER A 60 1.71 2.81 -10.15
N ILE A 61 1.87 2.32 -8.92
CA ILE A 61 2.93 2.73 -7.98
C ILE A 61 4.29 2.55 -8.63
N TYR A 62 4.57 1.37 -9.19
CA TYR A 62 5.86 1.07 -9.82
C TYR A 62 6.19 2.04 -10.95
N ARG A 63 5.20 2.35 -11.81
CA ARG A 63 5.36 3.29 -12.91
C ARG A 63 5.58 4.73 -12.43
N PHE A 64 4.82 5.19 -11.43
CA PHE A 64 4.99 6.53 -10.88
C PHE A 64 6.31 6.69 -10.14
N GLU A 65 6.74 5.67 -9.38
CA GLU A 65 8.06 5.66 -8.76
C GLU A 65 9.17 5.80 -9.81
N GLN A 66 9.08 5.06 -10.93
CA GLN A 66 10.07 5.17 -11.99
C GLN A 66 10.15 6.59 -12.54
N SER A 67 9.01 7.17 -12.93
CA SER A 67 8.97 8.54 -13.47
C SER A 67 9.55 9.54 -12.45
N TYR A 68 9.10 9.44 -11.20
CA TYR A 68 9.52 10.34 -10.14
C TYR A 68 11.03 10.27 -9.90
N LEU A 69 11.60 9.07 -9.75
CA LEU A 69 13.03 8.90 -9.49
C LEU A 69 13.91 9.27 -10.68
N GLU A 70 13.43 9.08 -11.91
CA GLU A 70 14.15 9.51 -13.11
C GLU A 70 14.16 11.04 -13.28
N GLU A 71 13.06 11.71 -12.95
CA GLU A 71 12.91 13.16 -13.12
C GLU A 71 13.56 13.96 -11.97
N THR A 72 13.61 13.38 -10.75
CA THR A 72 14.09 14.07 -9.54
C THR A 72 15.55 13.79 -9.19
N GLY A 73 16.46 14.10 -10.13
CA GLY A 73 17.90 13.88 -9.95
C GLY A 73 18.60 14.82 -8.94
N ALA A 74 18.06 16.02 -8.69
CA ALA A 74 18.67 17.03 -7.81
C ALA A 74 18.31 16.87 -6.33
N GLY A 75 17.43 15.93 -5.99
CA GLY A 75 16.95 15.71 -4.63
C GLY A 75 15.56 15.08 -4.68
N ASN A 76 15.34 14.07 -3.83
CA ASN A 76 14.07 13.34 -3.78
C ASN A 76 13.86 12.73 -2.40
N ILE A 77 12.66 12.20 -2.14
CA ILE A 77 12.30 11.64 -0.84
C ILE A 77 13.16 10.45 -0.40
N ILE A 78 13.86 9.79 -1.34
CA ILE A 78 14.72 8.64 -1.04
C ILE A 78 16.11 9.07 -0.60
N LYS A 79 16.69 10.07 -1.29
CA LYS A 79 18.09 10.50 -1.11
C LYS A 79 18.23 11.80 -0.32
N GLY A 80 17.13 12.49 -0.04
CA GLY A 80 17.09 13.79 0.60
C GLY A 80 17.15 14.97 -0.38
N PHE A 81 16.91 16.18 0.14
CA PHE A 81 16.86 17.43 -0.62
C PHE A 81 18.06 18.37 -0.38
N ASP A 82 19.13 17.88 0.24
CA ASP A 82 20.31 18.69 0.61
C ASP A 82 20.96 19.39 -0.60
N ASN A 83 20.96 18.72 -1.75
CA ASN A 83 21.46 19.25 -3.02
C ASN A 83 20.60 20.41 -3.56
N TYR A 84 19.31 20.46 -3.20
CA TYR A 84 18.41 21.55 -3.56
C TYR A 84 18.72 22.81 -2.74
N ILE A 85 18.98 22.64 -1.43
CA ILE A 85 19.29 23.76 -0.53
C ILE A 85 20.68 24.35 -0.80
N LYS A 86 21.70 23.49 -1.01
CA LYS A 86 23.07 23.93 -1.29
C LYS A 86 23.25 24.49 -2.72
N GLY A 87 22.44 24.02 -3.68
CA GLY A 87 22.43 24.56 -5.04
C GLY A 87 21.67 25.89 -5.17
N SER A 88 20.58 26.06 -4.40
CA SER A 88 19.81 27.32 -4.38
C SER A 88 20.52 28.45 -3.62
N SER A 89 21.35 28.14 -2.63
CA SER A 89 22.16 29.15 -1.92
C SER A 89 23.40 29.62 -2.69
N GLY A 90 23.73 28.99 -3.83
CA GLY A 90 24.80 29.44 -4.73
C GLY A 90 24.48 30.66 -5.58
N VAL A 91 23.21 31.09 -5.68
CA VAL A 91 22.78 32.27 -6.47
C VAL A 91 22.42 33.50 -5.61
N SER A 92 22.49 33.38 -4.28
CA SER A 92 22.25 34.47 -3.33
C SER A 92 23.38 34.52 -2.31
N GLY A 93 24.57 34.88 -2.78
CA GLY A 93 25.78 34.91 -1.95
C GLY A 93 26.84 35.87 -2.49
N ILE A 94 26.44 37.10 -2.85
CA ILE A 94 27.40 38.21 -2.88
C ILE A 94 27.55 38.70 -1.43
N GLY A 95 28.73 38.50 -0.85
CA GLY A 95 29.27 39.43 0.15
C GLY A 95 29.65 38.86 1.52
N LEU A 96 30.93 38.49 1.65
CA LEU A 96 31.86 38.91 2.71
C LEU A 96 31.60 38.49 4.18
N GLY A 97 32.46 37.61 4.71
CA GLY A 97 32.71 37.48 6.15
C GLY A 97 33.12 36.08 6.55
N GLY A 98 34.43 35.83 6.67
CA GLY A 98 35.01 34.49 6.72
C GLY A 98 34.67 33.63 7.94
N SER A 99 34.85 32.32 7.75
CA SER A 99 35.59 31.52 8.73
C SER A 99 36.15 30.28 8.04
N LEU A 100 37.47 30.21 8.13
CA LEU A 100 38.37 29.11 7.89
C LEU A 100 37.96 27.85 8.67
N GLY A 101 37.87 26.72 7.99
CA GLY A 101 38.00 25.40 8.63
C GLY A 101 37.11 24.31 8.07
N SER A 102 37.59 23.57 7.08
CA SER A 102 37.80 22.12 7.26
C SER A 102 38.60 21.57 6.09
N MET A 103 39.45 20.62 6.45
CA MET A 103 40.67 20.23 5.78
C MET A 103 40.49 18.86 5.11
N THR A 104 41.11 18.70 3.94
CA THR A 104 41.63 17.46 3.36
C THR A 104 40.67 16.27 3.18
N GLY A 105 40.49 15.85 1.92
CA GLY A 105 40.09 14.47 1.65
C GLY A 105 39.60 14.20 0.23
N GLY A 106 40.51 13.82 -0.67
CA GLY A 106 40.20 12.93 -1.79
C GLY A 106 39.96 13.61 -3.14
N GLY A 107 40.87 13.34 -4.06
CA GLY A 107 40.92 13.91 -5.40
C GLY A 107 39.87 13.37 -6.38
N GLY A 108 39.72 14.12 -7.47
CA GLY A 108 38.89 13.76 -8.61
C GLY A 108 38.86 14.89 -9.62
N THR A 109 39.83 14.89 -10.53
CA THR A 109 39.99 15.80 -11.67
C THR A 109 38.69 15.90 -12.49
N GLY A 110 38.04 17.07 -12.45
CA GLY A 110 36.80 17.35 -13.17
C GLY A 110 37.05 17.73 -14.63
N GLY A 111 36.87 16.77 -15.54
CA GLY A 111 36.40 16.99 -16.91
C GLY A 111 34.86 16.92 -16.96
N PRO A 112 34.21 17.38 -18.05
CA PRO A 112 32.77 17.65 -18.06
C PRO A 112 32.00 16.36 -17.80
N ALA A 113 31.45 16.25 -16.59
CA ALA A 113 30.56 15.16 -16.25
C ALA A 113 29.30 15.32 -17.09
N THR A 114 29.27 14.65 -18.23
CA THR A 114 28.02 14.11 -18.78
C THR A 114 27.32 13.47 -17.59
N ARG A 115 26.30 14.16 -17.04
CA ARG A 115 25.54 13.69 -15.88
C ARG A 115 25.07 12.28 -16.22
N ARG A 116 25.76 11.27 -15.70
CA ARG A 116 25.31 9.89 -15.82
C ARG A 116 23.98 9.88 -15.09
N LYS A 117 22.89 9.88 -15.86
CA LYS A 117 21.52 9.69 -15.37
C LYS A 117 21.59 8.46 -14.47
N THR A 118 21.52 8.68 -13.15
CA THR A 118 21.71 7.61 -12.18
C THR A 118 20.59 6.62 -12.44
N ALA A 119 20.92 5.42 -12.92
CA ALA A 119 19.92 4.39 -13.18
C ALA A 119 19.13 4.16 -11.88
N VAL A 120 17.80 4.16 -11.99
CA VAL A 120 16.91 3.91 -10.84
C VAL A 120 17.20 2.50 -10.34
N GLN A 121 17.64 2.41 -9.08
CA GLN A 121 17.91 1.12 -8.43
C GLN A 121 16.63 0.58 -7.81
N ASP A 122 16.47 -0.74 -7.81
CA ASP A 122 15.30 -1.37 -7.18
C ASP A 122 15.30 -1.18 -5.66
N SER A 123 16.46 -0.91 -5.05
CA SER A 123 16.56 -0.51 -3.64
C SER A 123 15.90 0.84 -3.35
N ASP A 124 15.85 1.74 -4.34
CA ASP A 124 15.32 3.11 -4.18
C ASP A 124 13.78 3.14 -4.31
N ARG A 125 13.16 2.03 -4.74
CA ARG A 125 11.71 1.87 -4.94
C ARG A 125 10.96 1.48 -3.67
N VAL A 126 11.05 2.33 -2.66
CA VAL A 126 10.56 2.01 -1.30
C VAL A 126 9.05 1.79 -1.22
N PHE A 127 8.25 2.41 -2.09
CA PHE A 127 6.80 2.23 -2.13
C PHE A 127 6.43 0.90 -2.79
N SER A 128 7.02 0.55 -3.93
CA SER A 128 6.81 -0.79 -4.51
C SER A 128 7.28 -1.91 -3.58
N ARG A 129 8.43 -1.72 -2.91
CA ARG A 129 8.95 -2.68 -1.92
C ARG A 129 8.11 -2.79 -0.64
N SER A 130 7.26 -1.82 -0.36
CA SER A 130 6.35 -1.88 0.80
C SER A 130 5.20 -2.87 0.61
N SER A 131 4.93 -3.30 -0.64
CA SER A 131 3.95 -4.38 -0.89
C SER A 131 4.59 -5.76 -0.72
N ALA A 132 3.98 -6.58 0.14
CA ALA A 132 4.34 -7.98 0.32
C ALA A 132 4.02 -8.86 -0.91
N SER A 133 3.13 -8.39 -1.80
CA SER A 133 2.80 -9.08 -3.05
C SER A 133 3.82 -8.76 -4.15
N PHE A 134 4.33 -7.53 -4.18
CA PHE A 134 5.29 -7.10 -5.21
C PHE A 134 6.66 -7.81 -5.10
N MET A 135 7.05 -8.25 -3.90
CA MET A 135 8.32 -8.96 -3.69
C MET A 135 8.26 -10.48 -3.97
N ARG A 136 7.09 -11.03 -4.36
CA ARG A 136 6.91 -12.47 -4.60
C ARG A 136 7.04 -12.87 -6.05
#